data_AF-A0A3D2KA04-F1
#
_entry.id   AF-A0A3D2KA04-F1
#
_cell.length_a   1.000
_cell.length_b   1.000
_cell.length_c   1.000
_cell.angle_alpha   90.00
_cell.angle_beta   90.00
_cell.angle_gamma   90.00
#
_symmetry.space_group_name_H-M   'P 1'
#
loop_
_entity.id
_entity.type
_entity.pdbx_description
1 polymer ?
#
loop_
_entity_poly.entity_id
_entity_poly.type
_entity_poly.pdbx_seq_one_letter_code
_entity_poly.pdbx_strand_id
1 'polypeptide(L)'
;EEAAPAGEPAPEEPAEESAPEEAAPAGEPAPVEPEAPHEEKEVLADDASDEDASAKKNSGKYEIVKRYGSFYFLLKANNGQLLLESTGYTTEQGAKKAIDTFKNAVEVGEFSIDEDKNGNFKFILRASARSQMLYHGETYASRQRAESAIQSVKNFALTDTIRRVTSQDQDAAVVEIKPLAASDHKLGGKYEIEERDGSFFFLLKANNGQLLLESPAFTTEQGAKGGIDSFKKAADSGVYVIDEDKNGNFRFILRASTRSQMRYFGESYSTRQSAENSVNSVRAFAQNAVLK
;
A
#
# COMPACT_ATOMS: atom_id res chain seq x y z
N GLU A 1 -27.23 73.87 -1.43
CA GLU A 1 -28.19 73.51 -2.49
C GLU A 1 -27.45 72.56 -3.42
N GLU A 2 -27.92 71.31 -3.53
CA GLU A 2 -27.59 70.27 -4.55
C GLU A 2 -26.11 69.94 -4.86
N ALA A 3 -25.67 68.71 -5.13
CA ALA A 3 -26.31 67.44 -5.45
C ALA A 3 -25.27 66.31 -5.26
N ALA A 4 -25.73 65.09 -4.97
CA ALA A 4 -25.06 63.83 -5.36
C ALA A 4 -25.61 63.41 -6.76
N PRO A 5 -25.21 62.29 -7.40
CA PRO A 5 -24.02 61.44 -7.28
C PRO A 5 -23.33 61.19 -8.65
N ALA A 6 -22.16 60.54 -8.67
CA ALA A 6 -21.61 59.84 -9.84
C ALA A 6 -21.19 58.44 -9.35
N GLY A 7 -21.58 57.31 -9.94
CA GLY A 7 -21.87 57.03 -11.34
C GLY A 7 -20.81 56.03 -11.81
N GLU A 8 -21.03 54.74 -11.56
CA GLU A 8 -20.28 53.63 -12.18
C GLU A 8 -20.39 53.68 -13.71
N PRO A 9 -19.38 53.14 -14.40
CA PRO A 9 -19.69 52.22 -15.48
C PRO A 9 -18.88 50.92 -15.43
N ALA A 10 -19.56 49.83 -15.83
CA ALA A 10 -19.00 48.54 -16.19
C ALA A 10 -18.61 48.51 -17.71
N PRO A 11 -18.41 47.34 -18.33
CA PRO A 11 -17.15 46.61 -18.54
C PRO A 11 -16.64 46.69 -20.00
N GLU A 12 -15.37 46.38 -20.25
CA GLU A 12 -14.81 46.19 -21.60
C GLU A 12 -14.12 44.83 -21.75
N GLU A 13 -14.63 44.03 -22.68
CA GLU A 13 -13.93 43.05 -23.55
C GLU A 13 -14.34 43.44 -25.00
N PRO A 14 -13.74 42.93 -26.11
CA PRO A 14 -12.67 41.92 -26.29
C PRO A 14 -11.57 42.34 -27.32
N ALA A 15 -10.56 41.50 -27.56
CA ALA A 15 -9.96 41.29 -28.91
C ALA A 15 -8.94 40.12 -28.93
N GLU A 16 -9.20 39.16 -29.82
CA GLU A 16 -8.32 38.08 -30.29
C GLU A 16 -7.34 38.55 -31.40
N GLU A 17 -6.35 37.68 -31.64
CA GLU A 17 -5.68 37.38 -32.91
C GLU A 17 -4.38 38.13 -33.29
N SER A 18 -3.24 37.41 -33.26
CA SER A 18 -2.56 36.87 -34.47
C SER A 18 -1.10 36.42 -34.19
N ALA A 19 -0.80 35.16 -34.54
CA ALA A 19 0.55 34.66 -34.87
C ALA A 19 0.86 34.98 -36.35
N PRO A 20 2.14 34.98 -36.82
CA PRO A 20 2.75 33.81 -37.49
C PRO A 20 4.30 33.73 -37.29
N GLU A 21 5.14 32.80 -37.76
CA GLU A 21 5.10 31.45 -38.37
C GLU A 21 6.58 30.98 -38.55
N GLU A 22 6.76 29.66 -38.59
CA GLU A 22 7.85 28.74 -39.01
C GLU A 22 9.27 29.17 -39.43
N ALA A 23 10.22 28.25 -39.14
CA ALA A 23 10.90 27.48 -40.20
C ALA A 23 11.49 26.14 -39.68
N ALA A 24 10.95 25.03 -40.19
CA ALA A 24 11.57 23.69 -40.29
C ALA A 24 12.60 23.68 -41.47
N PRO A 25 13.14 22.57 -42.06
CA PRO A 25 12.76 21.13 -42.06
C PRO A 25 14.02 20.20 -41.92
N ALA A 26 14.11 18.89 -42.19
CA ALA A 26 13.30 17.85 -42.82
C ALA A 26 13.90 16.47 -42.41
N GLY A 27 13.13 15.38 -42.55
CA GLY A 27 13.72 14.04 -42.72
C GLY A 27 12.84 12.86 -42.32
N GLU A 28 11.84 12.54 -43.13
CA GLU A 28 11.14 11.24 -43.13
C GLU A 28 11.95 10.20 -43.95
N PRO A 29 11.87 8.90 -43.62
CA PRO A 29 11.02 8.04 -44.44
C PRO A 29 10.16 7.04 -43.63
N ALA A 30 9.10 6.56 -44.30
CA ALA A 30 8.05 5.65 -43.85
C ALA A 30 8.47 4.15 -43.80
N PRO A 31 7.52 3.18 -43.77
CA PRO A 31 6.92 2.52 -42.60
C PRO A 31 7.36 1.05 -42.44
N VAL A 32 7.27 0.47 -41.23
CA VAL A 32 7.38 -0.99 -41.02
C VAL A 32 6.29 -1.49 -40.07
N GLU A 33 5.69 -2.61 -40.48
CA GLU A 33 4.62 -3.43 -39.89
C GLU A 33 4.86 -3.92 -38.44
N PRO A 34 3.82 -4.50 -37.78
CA PRO A 34 3.81 -4.77 -36.35
C PRO A 34 4.52 -6.10 -36.01
N GLU A 35 5.40 -6.06 -35.00
CA GLU A 35 5.87 -7.25 -34.27
C GLU A 35 5.67 -6.95 -32.77
N ALA A 36 4.62 -7.49 -32.14
CA ALA A 36 4.56 -8.78 -31.44
C ALA A 36 4.85 -8.62 -29.91
N PRO A 37 4.17 -9.41 -29.06
CA PRO A 37 3.67 -8.96 -27.76
C PRO A 37 4.70 -9.08 -26.63
N HIS A 38 4.55 -8.21 -25.63
CA HIS A 38 5.21 -8.36 -24.33
C HIS A 38 4.79 -9.68 -23.67
N GLU A 39 5.79 -10.50 -23.36
CA GLU A 39 5.75 -11.84 -22.77
C GLU A 39 4.58 -12.08 -21.81
N GLU A 40 3.65 -12.91 -22.28
CA GLU A 40 2.80 -13.73 -21.45
C GLU A 40 3.69 -14.63 -20.57
N LYS A 41 3.51 -14.55 -19.24
CA LYS A 41 3.75 -15.72 -18.40
C LYS A 41 2.59 -16.69 -18.57
N GLU A 42 2.57 -17.36 -19.71
CA GLU A 42 1.97 -18.68 -19.82
C GLU A 42 2.88 -19.69 -19.11
N VAL A 43 2.33 -20.37 -18.11
CA VAL A 43 2.71 -21.75 -17.80
C VAL A 43 1.42 -22.51 -17.56
N LEU A 44 0.86 -22.94 -18.69
CA LEU A 44 0.37 -24.28 -19.00
C LEU A 44 -0.29 -25.07 -17.86
N ALA A 45 -1.59 -25.30 -18.06
CA ALA A 45 -2.24 -26.53 -17.62
C ALA A 45 -1.64 -27.70 -18.41
N ASP A 46 -1.21 -28.75 -17.72
CA ASP A 46 -0.92 -30.05 -18.32
C ASP A 46 -1.87 -31.07 -17.67
N ASP A 47 -2.69 -31.69 -18.52
CA ASP A 47 -3.60 -32.78 -18.20
C ASP A 47 -2.90 -34.09 -18.58
N ALA A 48 -2.72 -35.00 -17.61
CA ALA A 48 -2.37 -36.39 -17.89
C ALA A 48 -2.89 -37.34 -16.80
N SER A 49 -4.02 -37.95 -17.12
CA SER A 49 -4.36 -39.39 -17.01
C SER A 49 -4.35 -40.11 -15.65
N ASP A 50 -5.50 -40.75 -15.37
CA ASP A 50 -5.72 -41.85 -14.42
C ASP A 50 -4.64 -42.95 -14.45
N GLU A 51 -4.11 -43.35 -13.28
CA GLU A 51 -4.43 -44.63 -12.62
C GLU A 51 -3.60 -44.85 -11.32
N ASP A 52 -4.35 -45.18 -10.28
CA ASP A 52 -4.06 -45.99 -9.07
C ASP A 52 -3.08 -45.55 -7.95
N ALA A 53 -3.59 -45.74 -6.73
CA ALA A 53 -2.93 -45.90 -5.43
C ALA A 53 -2.60 -44.66 -4.55
N SER A 54 -3.56 -44.41 -3.64
CA SER A 54 -3.39 -43.95 -2.25
C SER A 54 -3.52 -42.45 -1.95
N ALA A 55 -4.66 -42.12 -1.33
CA ALA A 55 -5.06 -40.82 -0.83
C ALA A 55 -4.04 -40.17 0.14
N LYS A 56 -3.15 -39.32 -0.39
CA LYS A 56 -2.60 -38.18 0.34
C LYS A 56 -3.41 -36.95 -0.05
N LYS A 57 -4.32 -36.54 0.84
CA LYS A 57 -5.11 -35.31 0.74
C LYS A 57 -4.17 -34.16 0.38
N ASN A 58 -4.30 -33.58 -0.81
CA ASN A 58 -3.53 -32.43 -1.29
C ASN A 58 -3.72 -31.27 -0.31
N SER A 59 -2.79 -31.12 0.64
CA SER A 59 -2.87 -30.11 1.68
C SER A 59 -1.85 -29.02 1.39
N GLY A 60 -2.32 -27.79 1.21
CA GLY A 60 -1.43 -26.64 1.14
C GLY A 60 -0.68 -26.44 2.45
N LYS A 61 0.01 -25.30 2.57
CA LYS A 61 0.79 -24.98 3.77
C LYS A 61 0.52 -23.57 4.24
N TYR A 62 0.51 -23.40 5.56
CA TYR A 62 0.63 -22.10 6.18
C TYR A 62 2.11 -21.75 6.36
N GLU A 63 2.46 -20.50 6.06
CA GLU A 63 3.74 -19.92 6.44
C GLU A 63 3.49 -18.76 7.40
N ILE A 64 4.12 -18.77 8.58
CA ILE A 64 4.11 -17.59 9.47
C ILE A 64 5.40 -16.82 9.23
N VAL A 65 5.25 -15.61 8.70
CA VAL A 65 6.34 -14.67 8.43
C VAL A 65 6.29 -13.51 9.41
N LYS A 66 7.46 -13.04 9.85
CA LYS A 66 7.56 -11.80 10.62
C LYS A 66 8.03 -10.70 9.66
N ARG A 67 7.14 -9.76 9.37
CA ARG A 67 7.43 -8.59 8.57
C ARG A 67 7.13 -7.38 9.40
N TYR A 68 8.01 -6.40 9.39
CA TYR A 68 7.71 -5.12 10.00
C TYR A 68 7.32 -5.19 11.49
N GLY A 69 7.94 -6.08 12.27
CA GLY A 69 7.64 -6.25 13.70
C GLY A 69 6.31 -6.97 13.99
N SER A 70 5.51 -7.28 12.97
CA SER A 70 4.26 -8.02 13.06
C SER A 70 4.38 -9.40 12.40
N PHE A 71 3.57 -10.34 12.86
CA PHE A 71 3.47 -11.69 12.32
C PHE A 71 2.30 -11.78 11.36
N TYR A 72 2.52 -12.35 10.19
CA TYR A 72 1.52 -12.59 9.17
C TYR A 72 1.46 -14.08 8.92
N PHE A 73 0.26 -14.63 8.72
CA PHE A 73 0.14 -15.97 8.16
C PHE A 73 -0.17 -15.86 6.66
N LEU A 74 0.46 -16.73 5.89
CA LEU A 74 0.29 -16.88 4.46
C LEU A 74 -0.28 -18.27 4.20
N LEU A 75 -1.38 -18.37 3.45
CA LEU A 75 -1.82 -19.66 2.91
C LEU A 75 -1.23 -19.82 1.51
N LYS A 76 -0.46 -20.89 1.31
CA LYS A 76 0.11 -21.23 0.00
C LYS A 76 -0.39 -22.58 -0.50
N ALA A 77 -0.64 -22.67 -1.80
CA ALA A 77 -0.88 -23.92 -2.51
C ALA A 77 0.40 -24.79 -2.56
N ASN A 78 0.26 -26.03 -3.02
CA ASN A 78 1.36 -26.99 -3.10
C ASN A 78 2.48 -26.54 -4.05
N ASN A 79 2.12 -25.88 -5.14
CA ASN A 79 3.05 -25.27 -6.10
C ASN A 79 3.72 -23.98 -5.57
N GLY A 80 3.42 -23.56 -4.34
CA GLY A 80 3.98 -22.35 -3.73
C GLY A 80 3.20 -21.06 -4.01
N GLN A 81 2.15 -21.11 -4.83
CA GLN A 81 1.29 -19.95 -5.11
C GLN A 81 0.68 -19.40 -3.81
N LEU A 82 0.80 -18.09 -3.59
CA LEU A 82 0.15 -17.39 -2.50
C LEU A 82 -1.35 -17.28 -2.78
N LEU A 83 -2.17 -17.71 -1.83
CA LEU A 83 -3.63 -17.66 -1.93
C LEU A 83 -4.23 -16.56 -1.06
N LEU A 84 -3.63 -16.34 0.11
CA LEU A 84 -4.10 -15.36 1.09
C LEU A 84 -2.95 -14.94 2.00
N GLU A 85 -2.91 -13.64 2.30
CA GLU A 85 -2.07 -13.04 3.33
C GLU A 85 -2.96 -12.40 4.40
N SER A 86 -2.67 -12.66 5.67
CA SER A 86 -3.43 -12.09 6.79
C SER A 86 -3.10 -10.62 7.03
N THR A 87 -3.84 -9.98 7.93
CA THR A 87 -3.36 -8.75 8.58
C THR A 87 -2.23 -9.07 9.58
N GLY A 88 -1.50 -8.04 10.04
CA GLY A 88 -0.38 -8.23 10.95
C GLY A 88 -0.82 -8.45 12.41
N TYR A 89 -0.22 -9.42 13.07
CA TYR A 89 -0.43 -9.76 14.48
C TYR A 89 0.79 -9.39 15.34
N THR A 90 0.56 -9.00 16.59
CA THR A 90 1.63 -8.61 17.53
C THR A 90 2.53 -9.78 17.96
N THR A 91 2.02 -11.01 17.92
CA THR A 91 2.72 -12.21 18.39
C THR A 91 2.54 -13.38 17.43
N GLU A 92 3.53 -14.27 17.38
CA GLU A 92 3.45 -15.51 16.60
C GLU A 92 2.25 -16.36 17.05
N GLN A 93 1.99 -16.42 18.36
CA GLN A 93 0.85 -17.16 18.90
C GLN A 93 -0.49 -16.52 18.49
N GLY A 94 -0.54 -15.19 18.35
CA GLY A 94 -1.68 -14.48 17.77
C GLY A 94 -1.94 -14.88 16.33
N ALA A 95 -0.89 -14.95 15.50
CA ALA A 95 -1.01 -15.43 14.12
C ALA A 95 -1.48 -16.90 14.06
N LYS A 96 -1.00 -17.77 14.95
CA LYS A 96 -1.48 -19.17 15.03
C LYS A 96 -2.97 -19.26 15.37
N LYS A 97 -3.44 -18.52 16.38
CA LYS A 97 -4.87 -18.47 16.72
C LYS A 97 -5.72 -17.89 15.59
N ALA A 98 -5.15 -16.95 14.83
CA ALA A 98 -5.82 -16.40 13.67
C ALA A 98 -5.95 -17.40 12.53
N ILE A 99 -5.00 -18.32 12.35
CA ILE A 99 -5.15 -19.46 11.42
C ILE A 99 -6.35 -20.31 11.81
N ASP A 100 -6.54 -20.62 13.09
CA ASP A 100 -7.70 -21.40 13.56
C ASP A 100 -9.02 -20.65 13.30
N THR A 101 -9.02 -19.33 13.52
CA THR A 101 -10.17 -18.47 13.22
C THR A 101 -10.46 -18.41 11.73
N PHE A 102 -9.42 -18.36 10.89
CA PHE A 102 -9.53 -18.38 9.45
C PHE A 102 -10.03 -19.73 8.92
N LYS A 103 -9.55 -20.86 9.47
CA LYS A 103 -10.08 -22.20 9.16
C LYS A 103 -11.59 -22.27 9.38
N ASN A 104 -12.04 -21.85 10.55
CA ASN A 104 -13.48 -21.77 10.86
C ASN A 104 -14.20 -20.85 9.88
N ALA A 105 -13.64 -19.67 9.58
CA ALA A 105 -14.22 -18.75 8.59
C ALA A 105 -14.34 -19.39 7.20
N VAL A 106 -13.40 -20.23 6.77
CA VAL A 106 -13.50 -20.95 5.48
C VAL A 106 -14.62 -21.98 5.49
N GLU A 107 -14.91 -22.60 6.63
CA GLU A 107 -15.98 -23.60 6.79
C GLU A 107 -17.37 -22.97 6.86
N VAL A 108 -17.54 -21.89 7.63
CA VAL A 108 -18.87 -21.31 7.92
C VAL A 108 -19.14 -19.98 7.24
N GLY A 109 -18.11 -19.35 6.68
CA GLY A 109 -18.17 -18.04 6.07
C GLY A 109 -18.66 -18.06 4.64
N GLU A 110 -18.80 -16.86 4.07
CA GLU A 110 -19.28 -16.64 2.73
C GLU A 110 -18.18 -16.03 1.87
N PHE A 111 -17.89 -16.67 0.74
CA PHE A 111 -16.98 -16.16 -0.27
C PHE A 111 -17.76 -15.34 -1.30
N SER A 112 -17.24 -14.16 -1.63
CA SER A 112 -17.69 -13.34 -2.75
C SER A 112 -16.49 -12.94 -3.62
N ILE A 113 -16.77 -12.43 -4.81
CA ILE A 113 -15.76 -11.85 -5.71
C ILE A 113 -16.05 -10.36 -5.84
N ASP A 114 -15.01 -9.57 -5.68
CA ASP A 114 -15.00 -8.13 -5.85
C ASP A 114 -14.18 -7.79 -7.09
N GLU A 115 -14.70 -6.90 -7.92
CA GLU A 115 -14.05 -6.39 -9.12
C GLU A 115 -13.67 -4.93 -8.88
N ASP A 116 -12.40 -4.59 -9.12
CA ASP A 116 -11.92 -3.22 -9.01
C ASP A 116 -12.19 -2.40 -10.28
N LYS A 117 -11.98 -1.09 -10.22
CA LYS A 117 -12.20 -0.18 -11.36
C LYS A 117 -11.27 -0.46 -12.56
N ASN A 118 -10.24 -1.28 -12.37
CA ASN A 118 -9.24 -1.62 -13.37
C ASN A 118 -9.51 -3.00 -13.99
N GLY A 119 -10.65 -3.63 -13.66
CA GLY A 119 -11.03 -4.96 -14.16
C GLY A 119 -10.28 -6.11 -13.50
N ASN A 120 -9.65 -5.90 -12.33
CA ASN A 120 -9.06 -6.98 -11.57
C ASN A 120 -10.04 -7.54 -10.53
N PHE A 121 -9.93 -8.83 -10.29
CA PHE A 121 -10.82 -9.60 -9.43
C PHE A 121 -10.07 -10.08 -8.19
N LYS A 122 -10.70 -10.00 -7.02
CA LYS A 122 -10.22 -10.62 -5.78
C LYS A 122 -11.37 -11.32 -5.08
N PHE A 123 -11.09 -12.38 -4.34
CA PHE A 123 -12.10 -12.94 -3.45
C PHE A 123 -12.14 -12.19 -2.12
N ILE A 124 -13.32 -12.14 -1.51
CA ILE A 124 -13.53 -11.69 -0.15
C ILE A 124 -14.19 -12.84 0.62
N LEU A 125 -13.63 -13.20 1.76
CA LEU A 125 -14.24 -14.14 2.70
C LEU A 125 -14.76 -13.36 3.90
N ARG A 126 -16.08 -13.39 4.09
CA ARG A 126 -16.74 -12.86 5.28
C ARG A 126 -16.94 -13.99 6.28
N ALA A 127 -16.30 -13.87 7.45
CA ALA A 127 -16.28 -14.96 8.45
C ALA A 127 -17.67 -15.36 8.99
N SER A 128 -18.65 -14.46 8.91
CA SER A 128 -20.07 -14.72 9.22
C SER A 128 -20.91 -13.56 8.68
N ALA A 129 -22.20 -13.77 8.40
CA ALA A 129 -23.12 -12.72 7.96
C ALA A 129 -23.12 -11.46 8.85
N ARG A 130 -22.80 -11.59 10.14
CA ARG A 130 -22.70 -10.48 11.11
C ARG A 130 -21.28 -9.99 11.39
N SER A 131 -20.26 -10.63 10.82
CA SER A 131 -18.86 -10.29 11.09
C SER A 131 -18.40 -9.11 10.22
N GLN A 132 -17.75 -8.12 10.84
CA GLN A 132 -16.99 -7.07 10.15
C GLN A 132 -15.60 -7.56 9.72
N MET A 133 -15.17 -8.74 10.17
CA MET A 133 -13.87 -9.31 9.80
C MET A 133 -13.95 -9.91 8.41
N LEU A 134 -13.19 -9.32 7.49
CA LEU A 134 -13.02 -9.76 6.12
C LEU A 134 -11.62 -10.29 5.90
N TYR A 135 -11.51 -11.35 5.11
CA TYR A 135 -10.25 -11.80 4.54
C TYR A 135 -10.27 -11.56 3.03
N HIS A 136 -9.13 -11.17 2.49
CA HIS A 136 -9.00 -10.86 1.07
C HIS A 136 -8.03 -11.82 0.42
N GLY A 137 -8.40 -12.28 -0.76
CA GLY A 137 -7.48 -12.97 -1.65
C GLY A 137 -6.52 -12.02 -2.35
N GLU A 138 -5.60 -12.62 -3.08
CA GLU A 138 -4.78 -11.91 -4.06
C GLU A 138 -5.65 -11.33 -5.21
N THR A 139 -5.04 -10.43 -5.97
CA THR A 139 -5.65 -9.80 -7.15
C THR A 139 -5.36 -10.62 -8.40
N TYR A 140 -6.39 -10.84 -9.22
CA TYR A 140 -6.35 -11.67 -10.43
C TYR A 140 -6.89 -10.92 -11.63
N ALA A 141 -6.32 -11.17 -12.81
CA ALA A 141 -6.77 -10.56 -14.07
C ALA A 141 -8.12 -11.07 -14.59
N SER A 142 -8.69 -12.13 -14.00
CA SER A 142 -9.99 -12.66 -14.43
C SER A 142 -10.79 -13.23 -13.27
N ARG A 143 -12.12 -13.16 -13.39
CA ARG A 143 -13.08 -13.72 -12.44
C ARG A 143 -12.84 -15.21 -12.21
N GLN A 144 -12.61 -15.96 -13.28
CA GLN A 144 -12.36 -17.40 -13.22
C GLN A 144 -11.10 -17.75 -12.40
N ARG A 145 -10.05 -16.91 -12.45
CA ARG A 145 -8.86 -17.10 -11.61
C ARG A 145 -9.17 -16.85 -10.14
N ALA A 146 -9.96 -15.82 -9.81
CA ALA A 146 -10.42 -15.59 -8.44
C ALA A 146 -11.31 -16.74 -7.93
N GLU A 147 -12.19 -17.30 -8.76
CA GLU A 147 -13.01 -18.48 -8.44
C GLU A 147 -12.14 -19.71 -8.17
N SER A 148 -11.12 -19.94 -9.01
CA SER A 148 -10.15 -21.03 -8.83
C SER A 148 -9.33 -20.87 -7.54
N ALA A 149 -9.01 -19.63 -7.16
CA ALA A 149 -8.36 -19.33 -5.90
C ALA A 149 -9.26 -19.63 -4.70
N ILE A 150 -10.57 -19.34 -4.77
CA ILE A 150 -11.54 -19.73 -3.71
C ILE A 150 -11.55 -21.25 -3.52
N GLN A 151 -11.59 -22.01 -4.62
CA GLN A 151 -11.55 -23.48 -4.54
C GLN A 151 -10.24 -23.97 -3.92
N SER A 152 -9.12 -23.37 -4.30
CA SER A 152 -7.80 -23.66 -3.72
C SER A 152 -7.78 -23.37 -2.22
N VAL A 153 -8.32 -22.22 -1.78
CA VAL A 153 -8.42 -21.88 -0.36
C VAL A 153 -9.26 -22.92 0.39
N LYS A 154 -10.44 -23.30 -0.13
CA LYS A 154 -11.29 -24.33 0.50
C LYS A 154 -10.57 -25.68 0.64
N ASN A 155 -9.80 -26.06 -0.37
CA ASN A 155 -9.06 -27.33 -0.37
C ASN A 155 -7.86 -27.31 0.59
N PHE A 156 -7.19 -26.16 0.73
CA PHE A 156 -5.91 -26.07 1.42
C PHE A 156 -5.98 -25.47 2.82
N ALA A 157 -7.03 -24.70 3.16
CA ALA A 157 -7.11 -23.99 4.43
C ALA A 157 -7.12 -24.90 5.65
N LEU A 158 -7.69 -26.11 5.53
CA LEU A 158 -7.78 -27.08 6.63
C LEU A 158 -6.47 -27.84 6.89
N THR A 159 -5.37 -27.45 6.24
CA THR A 159 -4.04 -28.00 6.52
C THR A 159 -3.57 -27.65 7.93
N ASP A 160 -2.94 -28.60 8.61
CA ASP A 160 -2.20 -28.36 9.87
C ASP A 160 -0.72 -28.12 9.63
N THR A 161 -0.29 -28.13 8.35
CA THR A 161 1.09 -27.86 7.97
C THR A 161 1.39 -26.37 8.16
N ILE A 162 1.97 -26.01 9.29
CA ILE A 162 2.44 -24.66 9.58
C ILE A 162 3.97 -24.65 9.56
N ARG A 163 4.56 -23.93 8.61
CA ARG A 163 5.99 -23.65 8.56
C ARG A 163 6.25 -22.26 9.11
N ARG A 164 7.10 -22.16 10.13
CA ARG A 164 7.63 -20.86 10.52
C ARG A 164 8.73 -20.47 9.54
N VAL A 165 8.49 -19.42 8.76
CA VAL A 165 9.48 -18.84 7.86
C VAL A 165 9.88 -17.50 8.46
N THR A 166 10.93 -17.52 9.29
CA THR A 166 11.56 -16.28 9.73
C THR A 166 12.46 -15.79 8.62
N SER A 167 11.90 -15.06 7.65
CA SER A 167 12.68 -14.02 6.99
C SER A 167 13.02 -13.02 8.09
N GLN A 168 14.25 -13.06 8.62
CA GLN A 168 14.71 -12.11 9.63
C GLN A 168 14.68 -10.70 9.03
N ASP A 169 13.55 -9.98 9.02
CA ASP A 169 13.49 -8.58 8.53
C ASP A 169 14.17 -8.34 7.15
N GLN A 170 14.45 -9.38 6.34
CA GLN A 170 15.41 -9.29 5.21
C GLN A 170 14.80 -8.75 3.91
N ASP A 171 13.48 -8.75 3.76
CA ASP A 171 12.83 -8.08 2.62
C ASP A 171 12.66 -6.58 2.88
N ALA A 172 13.09 -6.10 4.04
CA ALA A 172 12.92 -4.74 4.41
C ALA A 172 14.23 -4.21 4.96
N ALA A 173 15.07 -3.71 4.07
CA ALA A 173 16.32 -3.10 4.47
C ALA A 173 16.00 -2.00 5.49
N VAL A 174 16.29 -2.29 6.75
CA VAL A 174 16.32 -1.28 7.80
C VAL A 174 17.34 -0.27 7.30
N VAL A 175 16.87 0.93 6.98
CA VAL A 175 17.80 1.99 6.61
C VAL A 175 18.63 2.21 7.86
N GLU A 176 19.93 1.97 7.78
CA GLU A 176 20.81 2.26 8.90
C GLU A 176 20.87 3.78 9.02
N ILE A 177 20.06 4.29 9.95
CA ILE A 177 19.79 5.71 10.03
C ILE A 177 20.96 6.38 10.73
N LYS A 178 21.76 7.16 9.98
CA LYS A 178 22.71 8.06 10.60
C LYS A 178 21.95 9.05 11.50
N PRO A 179 22.39 9.29 12.75
CA PRO A 179 21.80 10.32 13.61
C PRO A 179 21.78 11.64 12.84
N LEU A 180 20.61 12.30 12.76
CA LEU A 180 20.55 13.65 12.19
C LEU A 180 21.27 14.57 13.18
N ALA A 181 22.22 15.38 12.72
CA ALA A 181 22.74 16.45 13.54
C ALA A 181 21.67 17.55 13.69
N ALA A 182 21.75 18.35 14.75
CA ALA A 182 20.80 19.45 14.95
C ALA A 182 20.77 20.44 13.76
N SER A 183 21.87 20.54 13.01
CA SER A 183 22.00 21.35 11.78
C SER A 183 21.28 20.77 10.55
N ASP A 184 20.88 19.49 10.58
CA ASP A 184 20.19 18.82 9.48
C ASP A 184 18.67 19.02 9.52
N HIS A 185 18.13 19.53 10.65
CA HIS A 185 16.74 19.94 10.71
C HIS A 185 16.54 21.18 9.87
N LYS A 186 15.79 21.04 8.77
CA LYS A 186 15.44 22.17 7.92
C LYS A 186 14.44 23.06 8.67
N LEU A 187 14.65 24.37 8.56
CA LEU A 187 13.67 25.35 8.99
C LEU A 187 12.52 25.40 7.97
N GLY A 188 11.30 25.46 8.50
CA GLY A 188 10.06 25.48 7.72
C GLY A 188 9.37 24.12 7.61
N GLY A 189 8.52 23.97 6.61
CA GLY A 189 7.51 22.92 6.50
C GLY A 189 6.25 23.27 7.28
N LYS A 190 5.16 22.57 6.97
CA LYS A 190 3.88 22.74 7.67
C LYS A 190 3.24 21.41 7.95
N TYR A 191 2.63 21.31 9.13
CA TYR A 191 1.60 20.32 9.37
C TYR A 191 0.25 20.92 8.99
N GLU A 192 -0.57 20.16 8.28
CA GLU A 192 -1.96 20.50 8.01
C GLU A 192 -2.83 19.35 8.50
N ILE A 193 -4.01 19.63 9.04
CA ILE A 193 -5.00 18.61 9.36
C ILE A 193 -6.10 18.68 8.31
N GLU A 194 -6.29 17.58 7.59
CA GLU A 194 -7.38 17.41 6.63
C GLU A 194 -8.44 16.50 7.19
N GLU A 195 -9.70 16.86 6.99
CA GLU A 195 -10.84 15.99 7.24
C GLU A 195 -11.30 15.36 5.92
N ARG A 196 -11.41 14.02 5.91
CA ARG A 196 -11.95 13.23 4.81
C ARG A 196 -12.92 12.20 5.39
N ASP A 197 -14.18 12.25 4.96
CA ASP A 197 -15.23 11.30 5.34
C ASP A 197 -15.38 11.12 6.87
N GLY A 198 -15.31 12.23 7.63
CA GLY A 198 -15.39 12.23 9.10
C GLY A 198 -14.15 11.67 9.81
N SER A 199 -13.07 11.41 9.07
CA SER A 199 -11.76 11.02 9.59
C SER A 199 -10.76 12.15 9.41
N PHE A 200 -9.86 12.30 10.37
CA PHE A 200 -8.84 13.34 10.39
C PHE A 200 -7.47 12.76 10.06
N PHE A 201 -6.71 13.46 9.22
CA PHE A 201 -5.37 13.08 8.80
C PHE A 201 -4.46 14.27 9.03
N PHE A 202 -3.29 14.06 9.62
CA PHE A 202 -2.26 15.11 9.56
C PHE A 202 -1.35 14.85 8.36
N LEU A 203 -1.00 15.92 7.67
CA LEU A 203 -0.09 15.93 6.54
C LEU A 203 1.16 16.70 6.91
N LEU A 204 2.34 16.13 6.66
CA LEU A 204 3.60 16.87 6.68
C LEU A 204 3.93 17.33 5.26
N LYS A 205 4.02 18.64 5.03
CA LYS A 205 4.43 19.23 3.76
C LYS A 205 5.75 19.97 3.89
N ALA A 206 6.63 19.85 2.90
CA ALA A 206 7.85 20.63 2.77
C ALA A 206 7.56 22.12 2.45
N ASN A 207 8.59 22.96 2.47
CA ASN A 207 8.49 24.40 2.14
C ASN A 207 7.91 24.68 0.75
N ASN A 208 8.19 23.81 -0.23
CA ASN A 208 7.68 23.89 -1.59
C ASN A 208 6.24 23.34 -1.72
N GLY A 209 5.59 22.98 -0.61
CA GLY A 209 4.24 22.39 -0.60
C GLY A 209 4.18 20.89 -0.91
N GLN A 210 5.32 20.25 -1.22
CA GLN A 210 5.37 18.81 -1.48
C GLN A 210 4.91 18.02 -0.25
N LEU A 211 3.98 17.09 -0.45
CA LEU A 211 3.57 16.14 0.58
C LEU A 211 4.73 15.18 0.88
N LEU A 212 5.11 15.10 2.15
CA LEU A 212 6.16 14.20 2.63
C LEU A 212 5.59 12.98 3.33
N LEU A 213 4.47 13.15 4.03
CA LEU A 213 3.84 12.09 4.80
C LEU A 213 2.37 12.41 5.08
N GLU A 214 1.51 11.41 4.92
CA GLU A 214 0.13 11.39 5.42
C GLU A 214 0.05 10.41 6.60
N SER A 215 -0.65 10.81 7.66
CA SER A 215 -0.88 9.94 8.82
C SER A 215 -1.95 8.87 8.54
N PRO A 216 -2.03 7.81 9.35
CA PRO A 216 -3.26 7.03 9.45
C PRO A 216 -4.46 7.91 9.86
N ALA A 217 -5.68 7.41 9.61
CA ALA A 217 -6.92 8.08 9.99
C ALA A 217 -7.07 8.19 11.52
N PHE A 218 -7.50 9.34 11.98
CA PHE A 218 -7.92 9.61 13.36
C PHE A 218 -9.41 9.91 13.42
N THR A 219 -10.06 9.55 14.52
CA THR A 219 -11.48 9.81 14.72
C THR A 219 -11.81 11.24 15.16
N THR A 220 -10.80 12.00 15.59
CA THR A 220 -10.96 13.39 16.05
C THR A 220 -9.78 14.25 15.64
N GLU A 221 -10.03 15.54 15.41
CA GLU A 221 -8.99 16.54 15.13
C GLU A 221 -7.95 16.60 16.25
N GLN A 222 -8.39 16.54 17.51
CA GLN A 222 -7.49 16.50 18.68
C GLN A 222 -6.61 15.25 18.68
N GLY A 223 -7.14 14.11 18.24
CA GLY A 223 -6.39 12.89 18.03
C GLY A 223 -5.28 13.06 16.99
N ALA A 224 -5.58 13.72 15.86
CA ALA A 224 -4.58 14.05 14.84
C ALA A 224 -3.49 14.99 15.39
N LYS A 225 -3.85 16.01 16.18
CA LYS A 225 -2.89 16.91 16.85
C LYS A 225 -1.94 16.15 17.79
N GLY A 226 -2.46 15.28 18.66
CA GLY A 226 -1.61 14.42 19.50
C GLY A 226 -0.82 13.38 18.71
N GLY A 227 -1.34 12.98 17.54
CA GLY A 227 -0.66 12.14 16.56
C GLY A 227 0.61 12.78 16.01
N ILE A 228 0.63 14.10 15.82
CA ILE A 228 1.81 14.86 15.39
C ILE A 228 2.94 14.74 16.43
N ASP A 229 2.65 14.90 17.72
CA ASP A 229 3.67 14.78 18.77
C ASP A 229 4.27 13.37 18.82
N SER A 230 3.42 12.36 18.64
CA SER A 230 3.85 10.96 18.57
C SER A 230 4.70 10.71 17.32
N PHE A 231 4.31 11.29 16.19
CA PHE A 231 5.04 11.21 14.95
C PHE A 231 6.40 11.91 15.02
N LYS A 232 6.50 13.09 15.64
CA LYS A 232 7.78 13.79 15.86
C LYS A 232 8.78 12.91 16.60
N LYS A 233 8.35 12.23 17.67
CA LYS A 233 9.20 11.29 18.43
C LYS A 233 9.63 10.10 17.57
N ALA A 234 8.70 9.54 16.79
CA ALA A 234 8.99 8.45 15.88
C ALA A 234 9.95 8.89 14.76
N ALA A 235 9.80 10.10 14.22
CA ALA A 235 10.67 10.60 13.15
C ALA A 235 12.10 10.86 13.65
N ASP A 236 12.25 11.24 14.92
CA ASP A 236 13.56 11.46 15.54
C ASP A 236 14.33 10.17 15.79
N SER A 237 13.67 9.22 16.48
CA SER A 237 14.32 8.05 17.09
C SER A 237 13.78 6.69 16.64
N GLY A 238 12.78 6.71 15.77
CA GLY A 238 12.11 5.51 15.29
C GLY A 238 12.92 4.74 14.27
N VAL A 239 12.37 3.58 13.90
CA VAL A 239 12.95 2.67 12.92
C VAL A 239 12.31 2.92 11.58
N TYR A 240 13.12 3.28 10.60
CA TYR A 240 12.73 3.41 9.20
C TYR A 240 13.16 2.16 8.43
N VAL A 241 12.27 1.72 7.56
CA VAL A 241 12.42 0.51 6.78
C VAL A 241 12.00 0.80 5.36
N ILE A 242 12.81 0.46 4.36
CA ILE A 242 12.34 0.49 2.96
C ILE A 242 11.62 -0.81 2.64
N ASP A 243 10.39 -0.68 2.17
CA ASP A 243 9.51 -1.75 1.69
C ASP A 243 9.44 -1.67 0.17
N GLU A 244 9.68 -2.79 -0.52
CA GLU A 244 9.46 -2.96 -1.94
C GLU A 244 8.13 -3.70 -2.16
N ASP A 245 7.23 -3.13 -2.94
CA ASP A 245 5.96 -3.76 -3.29
C ASP A 245 6.12 -4.78 -4.43
N LYS A 246 5.05 -5.52 -4.72
CA LYS A 246 5.04 -6.55 -5.78
C LYS A 246 5.27 -6.00 -7.19
N ASN A 247 5.16 -4.68 -7.35
CA ASN A 247 5.32 -3.96 -8.61
C ASN A 247 6.72 -3.33 -8.73
N GLY A 248 7.62 -3.57 -7.75
CA GLY A 248 8.96 -3.02 -7.71
C GLY A 248 9.04 -1.55 -7.28
N ASN A 249 7.96 -1.00 -6.70
CA ASN A 249 8.01 0.35 -6.12
C ASN A 249 8.45 0.28 -4.65
N PHE A 250 9.14 1.33 -4.22
CA PHE A 250 9.73 1.47 -2.90
C PHE A 250 9.02 2.55 -2.10
N ARG A 251 8.77 2.28 -0.82
CA ARG A 251 8.33 3.29 0.15
C ARG A 251 9.04 3.08 1.47
N PHE A 252 9.07 4.09 2.32
CA PHE A 252 9.51 3.88 3.69
C PHE A 252 8.33 3.55 4.61
N ILE A 253 8.63 2.82 5.68
CA ILE A 253 7.76 2.56 6.81
C ILE A 253 8.48 3.05 8.06
N LEU A 254 7.90 4.01 8.76
CA LEU A 254 8.38 4.52 10.04
C LEU A 254 7.62 3.88 11.20
N ARG A 255 8.37 3.43 12.21
CA ARG A 255 7.82 2.94 13.49
C ARG A 255 8.47 3.63 14.66
N ALA A 256 7.69 3.97 15.68
CA ALA A 256 8.24 4.50 16.93
C ALA A 256 9.20 3.51 17.63
N SER A 257 9.01 2.20 17.42
CA SER A 257 9.94 1.16 17.87
C SER A 257 9.72 -0.12 17.06
N THR A 258 10.62 -1.08 17.19
CA THR A 258 10.50 -2.42 16.57
C THR A 258 9.25 -3.19 17.01
N ARG A 259 8.62 -2.80 18.13
CA ARG A 259 7.40 -3.41 18.68
C ARG A 259 6.14 -2.57 18.43
N SER A 260 6.27 -1.34 17.93
CA SER A 260 5.15 -0.44 17.69
C SER A 260 4.26 -0.96 16.57
N GLN A 261 2.95 -1.07 16.83
CA GLN A 261 1.95 -1.38 15.81
C GLN A 261 1.57 -0.16 14.97
N MET A 262 1.69 1.05 15.54
CA MET A 262 1.51 2.29 14.80
C MET A 262 2.64 2.44 13.79
N ARG A 263 2.26 2.62 12.53
CA ARG A 263 3.15 2.76 11.38
C ARG A 263 2.77 4.02 10.62
N TYR A 264 3.78 4.71 10.13
CA TYR A 264 3.60 5.77 9.14
C TYR A 264 4.24 5.33 7.83
N PHE A 265 3.57 5.63 6.73
CA PHE A 265 3.99 5.23 5.40
C PHE A 265 4.45 6.46 4.63
N GLY A 266 5.56 6.31 3.91
CA GLY A 266 5.94 7.26 2.88
C GLY A 266 5.16 7.03 1.60
N GLU A 267 5.28 8.00 0.70
CA GLU A 267 4.86 7.86 -0.70
C GLU A 267 5.57 6.71 -1.40
N SER A 268 5.00 6.26 -2.51
CA SER A 268 5.57 5.21 -3.37
C SER A 268 6.50 5.82 -4.42
N TYR A 269 7.67 5.20 -4.63
CA TYR A 269 8.69 5.65 -5.55
C TYR A 269 9.18 4.51 -6.44
N SER A 270 9.54 4.80 -7.70
CA SER A 270 10.10 3.78 -8.61
C SER A 270 11.53 3.34 -8.28
N THR A 271 12.22 4.02 -7.34
CA THR A 271 13.58 3.66 -6.95
C THR A 271 13.75 3.67 -5.43
N ARG A 272 14.57 2.75 -4.94
CA ARG A 272 14.96 2.67 -3.53
C ARG A 272 15.60 3.96 -3.02
N GLN A 273 16.48 4.55 -3.82
CA GLN A 273 17.17 5.79 -3.45
C GLN A 273 16.19 6.95 -3.23
N SER A 274 15.12 7.05 -4.03
CA SER A 274 14.08 8.06 -3.84
C SER A 274 13.33 7.86 -2.52
N ALA A 275 12.99 6.61 -2.17
CA ALA A 275 12.37 6.30 -0.88
C ALA A 275 13.31 6.66 0.30
N GLU A 276 14.61 6.36 0.21
CA GLU A 276 15.60 6.75 1.22
C GLU A 276 15.78 8.27 1.33
N ASN A 277 15.78 9.00 0.20
CA ASN A 277 15.82 10.46 0.18
C ASN A 277 14.57 11.08 0.85
N SER A 278 13.41 10.45 0.68
CA SER A 278 12.18 10.88 1.33
C SER A 278 12.22 10.71 2.85
N VAL A 279 12.87 9.65 3.37
CA VAL A 279 13.14 9.48 4.82
C VAL A 279 13.91 10.68 5.36
N ASN A 280 14.99 11.07 4.69
CA ASN A 280 15.82 12.22 5.11
C ASN A 280 15.00 13.51 5.12
N SER A 281 14.15 13.72 4.11
CA SER A 281 13.27 14.88 4.03
C SER A 281 12.27 14.91 5.19
N VAL A 282 11.59 13.79 5.45
CA VAL A 282 10.65 13.67 6.57
C VAL A 282 11.33 14.00 7.90
N ARG A 283 12.51 13.42 8.16
CA ARG A 283 13.26 13.70 9.40
C ARG A 283 13.68 15.16 9.53
N ALA A 284 14.10 15.77 8.42
CA ALA A 284 14.53 17.17 8.39
C ALA A 284 13.37 18.14 8.71
N PHE A 285 12.15 17.86 8.24
CA PHE A 285 11.00 18.75 8.42
C PHE A 285 10.14 18.41 9.64
N ALA A 286 10.12 17.16 10.11
CA ALA A 286 9.16 16.71 11.12
C ALA A 286 9.22 17.52 12.43
N GLN A 287 10.42 17.90 12.89
CA GLN A 287 10.57 18.59 14.18
C GLN A 287 10.10 20.06 14.12
N ASN A 288 10.49 20.77 13.06
CA ASN A 288 10.37 22.22 12.96
C ASN A 288 9.15 22.70 12.15
N ALA A 289 8.43 21.78 11.48
CA ALA A 289 7.20 22.13 10.79
C ALA A 289 6.16 22.68 11.77
N VAL A 290 5.51 23.75 11.35
CA VAL A 290 4.48 24.46 12.14
C VAL A 290 3.11 23.93 11.76
N LEU A 291 2.27 23.64 12.75
CA LEU A 291 0.87 23.33 12.50
C LEU A 291 0.13 24.58 12.01
N LYS A 292 -0.46 24.49 10.82
CA LYS A 292 -1.32 25.51 10.23
C LYS A 292 -2.79 25.15 10.38
#